data_AF-H2FWR7-F1
#
_entry.id   AF-H2FWR7-F1
#
_cell.length_a   1.000
_cell.length_b   1.000
_cell.length_c   1.000
_cell.angle_alpha   90.00
_cell.angle_beta   90.00
_cell.angle_gamma   90.00
#
_symmetry.space_group_name_H-M   'P 1'
#
loop_
_entity.id
_entity.type
_entity.pdbx_description
1 polymer ?
#
loop_
_entity_poly.entity_id
_entity_poly.type
_entity_poly.pdbx_seq_one_letter_code
_entity_poly.pdbx_strand_id
1 'polypeptide(L)'
;MDTTVDLQLVLRHPNATDGRNVNLLIDRCKPLDTNSTYCNLLQCSHFADTCMLAEDEDDGTLLGFISAYRKPTEPDTLFVWQVAIDKRARGEGLARRLLDNLLDAEACQGVRRIETTITPDNAASWGLFESVARDRGASQGARHVLFDQERHFGGDSKSEILYRIPLA
;
A
#
# COMPACT_ATOMS: atom_id res chain seq x y z
N MET A 1 -31.70 -0.90 -5.71
CA MET A 1 -31.37 -1.55 -4.43
C MET A 1 -29.87 -1.48 -4.34
N ASP A 2 -29.36 -0.48 -3.61
CA ASP A 2 -27.94 -0.32 -3.38
C ASP A 2 -27.63 -1.18 -2.15
N THR A 3 -27.29 -2.43 -2.39
CA THR A 3 -26.96 -3.39 -1.32
C THR A 3 -25.52 -3.11 -0.95
N THR A 4 -25.29 -2.12 -0.08
CA THR A 4 -24.03 -2.02 0.66
C THR A 4 -23.87 -3.33 1.43
N VAL A 5 -22.96 -4.18 0.95
CA VAL A 5 -22.55 -5.38 1.64
C VAL A 5 -21.75 -4.92 2.85
N ASP A 6 -22.26 -5.17 4.04
CA ASP A 6 -21.59 -4.85 5.29
C ASP A 6 -20.43 -5.85 5.47
N LEU A 7 -19.28 -5.52 4.88
CA LEU A 7 -18.11 -6.40 4.87
C LEU A 7 -17.50 -6.45 6.29
N GLN A 8 -17.60 -7.60 6.95
CA GLN A 8 -16.81 -7.92 8.13
C GLN A 8 -15.38 -8.23 7.68
N LEU A 9 -14.40 -7.53 8.25
CA LEU A 9 -13.02 -7.56 7.77
C LEU A 9 -12.05 -8.00 8.86
N VAL A 10 -11.25 -9.01 8.54
CA VAL A 10 -10.10 -9.43 9.36
C VAL A 10 -8.84 -8.81 8.78
N LEU A 11 -8.18 -7.97 9.58
CA LEU A 11 -6.88 -7.36 9.22
C LEU A 11 -5.76 -8.14 9.91
N ARG A 12 -4.76 -8.56 9.15
CA ARG A 12 -3.60 -9.31 9.68
C ARG A 12 -2.37 -9.13 8.80
N HIS A 13 -1.20 -9.39 9.38
CA HIS A 13 0.02 -9.58 8.60
C HIS A 13 -0.14 -10.81 7.69
N PRO A 14 0.43 -10.77 6.47
CA PRO A 14 0.43 -11.93 5.59
C PRO A 14 1.39 -13.01 6.11
N ASN A 15 1.22 -14.22 5.61
CA ASN A 15 2.19 -15.30 5.73
C ASN A 15 2.52 -15.85 4.32
N ALA A 16 3.55 -16.68 4.21
CA ALA A 16 4.03 -17.16 2.91
C ALA A 16 2.94 -17.81 2.02
N THR A 17 1.91 -18.43 2.60
CA THR A 17 0.82 -19.07 1.84
C THR A 17 -0.14 -18.08 1.18
N ASP A 18 -0.15 -16.81 1.62
CA ASP A 18 -1.00 -15.75 1.06
C ASP A 18 -0.48 -15.22 -0.28
N GLY A 19 0.81 -15.40 -0.60
CA GLY A 19 1.46 -14.72 -1.73
C GLY A 19 0.81 -14.97 -3.08
N ARG A 20 0.25 -16.16 -3.31
CA ARG A 20 -0.51 -16.44 -4.54
C ARG A 20 -1.82 -15.64 -4.60
N ASN A 21 -2.56 -15.57 -3.51
CA ASN A 21 -3.83 -14.83 -3.45
C ASN A 21 -3.60 -13.32 -3.52
N VAL A 22 -2.51 -12.82 -2.92
CA VAL A 22 -2.03 -11.44 -3.08
C VAL A 22 -1.72 -11.12 -4.53
N ASN A 23 -0.98 -11.99 -5.23
CA ASN A 23 -0.69 -11.80 -6.66
C ASN A 23 -1.97 -11.72 -7.50
N LEU A 24 -2.95 -12.59 -7.23
CA LEU A 24 -4.26 -12.55 -7.87
C LEU A 24 -5.07 -11.29 -7.52
N LEU A 25 -4.89 -10.72 -6.32
CA LEU A 25 -5.51 -9.44 -5.95
C LEU A 25 -4.92 -8.29 -6.77
N ILE A 26 -3.59 -8.20 -6.81
CA ILE A 26 -2.91 -7.13 -7.53
C ILE A 26 -3.30 -7.15 -9.02
N ASP A 27 -3.39 -8.35 -9.63
CA ASP A 27 -3.79 -8.46 -11.04
C ASP A 27 -5.20 -7.91 -11.34
N ARG A 28 -6.17 -8.12 -10.44
CA ARG A 28 -7.52 -7.55 -10.58
C ARG A 28 -7.62 -6.08 -10.17
N CYS A 29 -6.60 -5.51 -9.54
CA CYS A 29 -6.54 -4.11 -9.09
C CYS A 29 -5.88 -3.18 -10.12
N LYS A 30 -6.29 -3.24 -11.40
CA LYS A 30 -5.78 -2.32 -12.44
C LYS A 30 -6.00 -0.84 -12.05
N PRO A 31 -5.08 0.08 -12.37
CA PRO A 31 -3.89 -0.10 -13.24
C PRO A 31 -2.61 -0.56 -12.51
N LEU A 32 -2.71 -1.11 -11.30
CA LEU A 32 -1.54 -1.50 -10.52
C LEU A 32 -0.68 -2.55 -11.26
N ASP A 33 0.64 -2.34 -11.28
CA ASP A 33 1.57 -3.27 -11.90
C ASP A 33 1.64 -4.59 -11.14
N THR A 34 1.62 -5.69 -11.89
CA THR A 34 1.78 -7.02 -11.33
C THR A 34 3.26 -7.39 -11.25
N ASN A 35 3.73 -7.66 -10.04
CA ASN A 35 4.97 -8.37 -9.84
C ASN A 35 4.79 -9.87 -10.13
N SER A 36 5.90 -10.61 -10.19
CA SER A 36 5.84 -12.08 -10.22
C SER A 36 5.21 -12.62 -8.94
N THR A 37 4.53 -13.76 -9.01
CA THR A 37 4.01 -14.44 -7.82
C THR A 37 5.13 -14.71 -6.79
N TYR A 38 6.35 -14.98 -7.26
CA TYR A 38 7.52 -15.16 -6.39
C TYR A 38 7.85 -13.90 -5.58
N CYS A 39 7.77 -12.71 -6.18
CA CYS A 39 7.94 -11.45 -5.46
C CYS A 39 6.88 -11.29 -4.35
N ASN A 40 5.62 -11.63 -4.62
CA ASN A 40 4.58 -11.58 -3.60
C ASN A 40 4.79 -12.63 -2.49
N LEU A 41 5.35 -13.81 -2.79
CA LEU A 41 5.76 -14.77 -1.76
C LEU A 41 6.83 -14.17 -0.83
N LEU A 42 7.82 -13.44 -1.38
CA LEU A 42 8.83 -12.75 -0.58
C LEU A 42 8.22 -11.61 0.26
N GLN A 43 7.29 -10.84 -0.30
CA GLN A 43 6.56 -9.81 0.46
C GLN A 43 5.79 -10.44 1.63
N CYS A 44 5.16 -11.60 1.41
CA CYS A 44 4.38 -12.29 2.43
C CYS A 44 5.21 -13.14 3.40
N SER A 45 6.53 -13.25 3.20
CA SER A 45 7.42 -14.01 4.08
C SER A 45 8.51 -13.14 4.72
N HIS A 46 9.35 -12.49 3.92
CA HIS A 46 10.48 -11.70 4.39
C HIS A 46 10.07 -10.32 4.90
N PHE A 47 8.99 -9.77 4.32
CA PHE A 47 8.51 -8.42 4.63
C PHE A 47 7.14 -8.45 5.33
N ALA A 48 6.73 -9.61 5.85
CA ALA A 48 5.40 -9.83 6.40
C ALA A 48 5.04 -8.83 7.51
N ASP A 49 5.97 -8.57 8.42
CA ASP A 49 5.75 -7.67 9.56
C ASP A 49 5.53 -6.21 9.16
N THR A 50 5.94 -5.83 7.94
CA THR A 50 5.69 -4.50 7.37
C THR A 50 4.67 -4.53 6.22
N CYS A 51 3.90 -5.61 6.10
CA CYS A 51 2.78 -5.72 5.17
C CYS A 51 1.47 -5.92 5.93
N MET A 52 0.34 -5.62 5.32
CA MET A 52 -0.98 -5.83 5.93
C MET A 52 -1.98 -6.28 4.87
N LEU A 53 -2.80 -7.27 5.18
CA LEU A 53 -3.91 -7.69 4.33
C LEU A 53 -5.26 -7.53 5.04
N ALA A 54 -6.32 -7.47 4.25
CA ALA A 54 -7.71 -7.54 4.70
C ALA A 54 -8.41 -8.69 3.98
N GLU A 55 -9.04 -9.55 4.76
CA GLU A 55 -9.87 -10.66 4.30
C GLU A 55 -11.32 -10.44 4.74
N ASP A 56 -12.24 -10.86 3.89
CA ASP A 56 -13.64 -11.03 4.24
C ASP A 56 -13.76 -12.13 5.31
N GLU A 57 -14.40 -11.85 6.43
CA GLU A 57 -14.56 -12.82 7.52
C GLU A 57 -15.44 -14.01 7.10
N ASP A 58 -16.39 -13.81 6.20
CA ASP A 58 -17.38 -14.83 5.83
C ASP A 58 -16.78 -15.94 4.94
N ASP A 59 -15.98 -15.56 3.94
CA ASP A 59 -15.45 -16.47 2.93
C ASP A 59 -13.91 -16.49 2.81
N GLY A 60 -13.22 -15.67 3.61
CA GLY A 60 -11.76 -15.56 3.59
C GLY A 60 -11.20 -14.87 2.35
N THR A 61 -12.05 -14.22 1.52
CA THR A 61 -11.57 -13.60 0.30
C THR A 61 -10.71 -12.39 0.61
N LEU A 62 -9.53 -12.33 0.00
CA LEU A 62 -8.62 -11.20 0.13
C LEU A 62 -9.17 -9.96 -0.61
N LEU A 63 -9.46 -8.90 0.16
CA LEU A 63 -10.09 -7.66 -0.31
C LEU A 63 -9.13 -6.46 -0.32
N GLY A 64 -8.03 -6.53 0.43
CA GLY A 64 -7.01 -5.49 0.42
C GLY A 64 -5.64 -5.99 0.81
N PHE A 65 -4.60 -5.35 0.29
CA PHE A 65 -3.21 -5.65 0.60
C PHE A 65 -2.35 -4.38 0.51
N ILE A 66 -1.48 -4.19 1.50
CA ILE A 66 -0.40 -3.22 1.48
C ILE A 66 0.93 -3.97 1.59
N SER A 67 1.81 -3.77 0.62
CA SER A 67 3.22 -4.12 0.77
C SER A 67 4.02 -2.89 1.19
N ALA A 68 4.83 -3.03 2.23
CA ALA A 68 5.80 -2.01 2.63
C ALA A 68 7.05 -2.65 3.23
N TYR A 69 8.11 -1.86 3.34
CA TYR A 69 9.36 -2.26 3.98
C TYR A 69 10.08 -1.04 4.56
N ARG A 70 10.89 -1.25 5.60
CA ARG A 70 11.78 -0.20 6.11
C ARG A 70 12.98 -0.06 5.17
N LYS A 71 13.31 1.16 4.76
CA LYS A 71 14.48 1.38 3.90
C LYS A 71 15.76 0.98 4.65
N PRO A 72 16.61 0.11 4.08
CA PRO A 72 17.81 -0.34 4.78
C PRO A 72 18.76 0.79 5.18
N THR A 73 18.87 1.84 4.36
CA THR A 73 19.75 3.00 4.59
C THR A 73 19.10 4.11 5.41
N GLU A 74 17.76 4.11 5.55
CA GLU A 74 16.99 5.06 6.35
C GLU A 74 15.93 4.30 7.17
N PRO A 75 16.31 3.54 8.21
CA PRO A 75 15.39 2.63 8.88
C PRO A 75 14.20 3.31 9.56
N ASP A 76 14.26 4.61 9.83
CA ASP A 76 13.12 5.40 10.33
C ASP A 76 12.12 5.77 9.23
N THR A 77 12.29 5.25 8.01
CA THR A 77 11.43 5.47 6.84
C THR A 77 10.78 4.16 6.40
N LEU A 78 9.45 4.13 6.42
CA LEU A 78 8.66 3.05 5.84
C LEU A 78 8.33 3.39 4.38
N PHE A 79 8.84 2.59 3.45
CA PHE A 79 8.47 2.70 2.04
C PHE A 79 7.26 1.82 1.77
N VAL A 80 6.12 2.43 1.44
CA VAL A 80 4.90 1.76 1.00
C VAL A 80 4.99 1.54 -0.51
N TRP A 81 4.97 0.28 -0.93
CA TRP A 81 5.22 -0.11 -2.32
C TRP A 81 3.92 -0.26 -3.11
N GLN A 82 3.01 -1.16 -2.69
CA GLN A 82 1.74 -1.34 -3.38
C GLN A 82 0.58 -1.26 -2.39
N VAL A 83 -0.48 -0.54 -2.78
CA VAL A 83 -1.77 -0.53 -2.08
C VAL A 83 -2.82 -1.07 -3.04
N ALA A 84 -3.20 -2.34 -2.86
CA ALA A 84 -4.19 -3.01 -3.68
C ALA A 84 -5.51 -3.12 -2.92
N ILE A 85 -6.59 -2.57 -3.47
CA ILE A 85 -7.95 -2.66 -2.90
C ILE A 85 -8.90 -3.18 -3.95
N ASP A 86 -9.55 -4.29 -3.63
CA ASP A 86 -10.58 -4.93 -4.47
C ASP A 86 -11.75 -3.96 -4.67
N LYS A 87 -12.33 -3.96 -5.87
CA LYS A 87 -13.45 -3.10 -6.22
C LYS A 87 -14.65 -3.23 -5.25
N ARG A 88 -14.85 -4.42 -4.67
CA ARG A 88 -15.94 -4.68 -3.71
C ARG A 88 -15.78 -3.92 -2.39
N ALA A 89 -14.55 -3.52 -2.04
CA ALA A 89 -14.22 -2.85 -0.79
C ALA A 89 -13.73 -1.40 -0.98
N ARG A 90 -13.95 -0.81 -2.18
CA ARG A 90 -13.63 0.60 -2.45
C ARG A 90 -14.72 1.50 -1.86
N GLY A 91 -14.34 2.70 -1.44
CA GLY A 91 -15.25 3.66 -0.81
C GLY A 91 -15.40 3.50 0.70
N GLU A 92 -15.05 2.34 1.25
CA GLU A 92 -15.20 1.99 2.68
C GLU A 92 -13.99 2.40 3.56
N GLY A 93 -13.10 3.25 3.05
CA GLY A 93 -11.89 3.66 3.76
C GLY A 93 -10.87 2.53 4.04
N LEU A 94 -11.02 1.37 3.38
CA LEU A 94 -10.19 0.18 3.67
C LEU A 94 -8.68 0.43 3.53
N ALA A 95 -8.26 1.16 2.48
CA ALA A 95 -6.85 1.49 2.28
C ALA A 95 -6.26 2.25 3.48
N ARG A 96 -7.05 3.17 4.05
CA ARG A 96 -6.64 3.95 5.20
C ARG A 96 -6.59 3.08 6.46
N ARG A 97 -7.61 2.25 6.68
CA ARG A 97 -7.64 1.29 7.81
C ARG A 97 -6.43 0.35 7.79
N LEU A 98 -6.09 -0.21 6.63
CA LEU A 98 -4.91 -1.06 6.45
C LEU A 98 -3.62 -0.32 6.78
N LEU A 99 -3.48 0.90 6.29
CA LEU A 99 -2.28 1.71 6.53
C LEU A 99 -2.14 2.11 7.99
N ASP A 100 -3.23 2.51 8.65
CA ASP A 100 -3.20 2.86 10.08
C ASP A 100 -2.83 1.64 10.94
N ASN A 101 -3.44 0.47 10.68
CA ASN A 101 -3.07 -0.78 11.38
C ASN A 101 -1.62 -1.18 11.14
N LEU A 102 -1.10 -0.97 9.92
CA LEU A 102 0.30 -1.22 9.61
C LEU A 102 1.23 -0.28 10.38
N LEU A 103 0.90 1.01 10.49
CA LEU A 103 1.72 1.98 11.21
C LEU A 103 1.74 1.74 12.72
N ASP A 104 0.68 1.14 13.27
CA ASP A 104 0.59 0.78 14.69
C ASP A 104 1.28 -0.57 15.01
N ALA A 105 1.72 -1.32 14.00
CA ALA A 105 2.39 -2.61 14.17
C ALA A 105 3.79 -2.46 14.81
N GLU A 106 4.23 -3.51 15.53
CA GLU A 106 5.51 -3.51 16.25
C GLU A 106 6.71 -3.22 15.32
N ALA A 107 6.72 -3.79 14.12
CA ALA A 107 7.81 -3.56 13.16
C ALA A 107 7.90 -2.11 12.67
N CYS A 108 6.82 -1.33 12.78
CA CYS A 108 6.76 0.08 12.44
C CYS A 108 7.12 1.00 13.62
N GLN A 109 7.44 0.45 14.81
CA GLN A 109 7.95 1.25 15.91
C GLN A 109 9.23 2.00 15.51
N GLY A 110 9.24 3.30 15.80
CA GLY A 110 10.33 4.21 15.46
C GLY A 110 10.34 4.68 14.01
N VAL A 111 9.37 4.29 13.17
CA VAL A 111 9.14 4.92 11.87
C VAL A 111 8.68 6.37 12.11
N ARG A 112 9.36 7.33 11.47
CA ARG A 112 9.11 8.77 11.58
C ARG A 112 8.58 9.37 10.29
N ARG A 113 8.53 8.58 9.22
CA ARG A 113 8.06 9.03 7.92
C ARG A 113 7.65 7.87 7.02
N ILE A 114 6.73 8.17 6.12
CA ILE A 114 6.33 7.31 5.02
C ILE A 114 6.95 7.85 3.73
N GLU A 115 7.40 6.94 2.89
CA GLU A 115 7.69 7.19 1.49
C GLU A 115 6.83 6.29 0.62
N THR A 116 6.38 6.81 -0.52
CA THR A 116 5.68 6.05 -1.57
C THR A 116 5.94 6.74 -2.90
N THR A 117 5.83 6.02 -4.01
CA THR A 117 5.75 6.65 -5.33
C THR A 117 4.32 6.65 -5.84
N ILE A 118 3.94 7.72 -6.54
CA ILE A 118 2.60 7.89 -7.09
C ILE A 118 2.72 8.54 -8.48
N THR A 119 2.08 7.96 -9.49
CA THR A 119 1.94 8.61 -10.80
C THR A 119 1.06 9.87 -10.69
N PRO A 120 1.23 10.88 -11.56
CA PRO A 120 0.46 12.13 -11.48
C PRO A 120 -1.06 11.95 -11.53
N ASP A 121 -1.55 10.90 -12.19
CA ASP A 121 -2.96 10.62 -12.43
C ASP A 121 -3.61 9.66 -11.43
N ASN A 122 -2.85 9.11 -10.48
CA ASN A 122 -3.37 8.20 -9.45
C ASN A 122 -4.03 8.97 -8.29
N ALA A 123 -5.17 9.60 -8.58
CA ALA A 123 -5.92 10.42 -7.64
C ALA A 123 -6.32 9.68 -6.35
N ALA A 124 -6.57 8.37 -6.43
CA ALA A 124 -6.91 7.55 -5.27
C ALA A 124 -5.75 7.45 -4.28
N SER A 125 -4.53 7.19 -4.76
CA SER A 125 -3.34 7.12 -3.91
C SER A 125 -2.95 8.50 -3.38
N TRP A 126 -3.04 9.55 -4.22
CA TRP A 126 -2.86 10.93 -3.74
C TRP A 126 -3.82 11.25 -2.60
N GLY A 127 -5.11 10.96 -2.75
CA GLY A 127 -6.11 11.20 -1.71
C GLY A 127 -5.82 10.45 -0.40
N LEU A 128 -5.41 9.18 -0.49
CA LEU A 128 -5.01 8.38 0.68
C LEU A 128 -3.83 9.04 1.41
N PHE A 129 -2.72 9.26 0.73
CA PHE A 129 -1.48 9.71 1.36
C PHE A 129 -1.53 11.20 1.77
N GLU A 130 -2.28 12.04 1.06
CA GLU A 130 -2.58 13.40 1.51
C GLU A 130 -3.46 13.41 2.76
N SER A 131 -4.42 12.48 2.90
CA SER A 131 -5.19 12.36 4.14
C SER A 131 -4.30 12.01 5.34
N VAL A 132 -3.34 11.10 5.16
CA VAL A 132 -2.38 10.73 6.21
C VAL A 132 -1.51 11.92 6.59
N ALA A 133 -0.99 12.67 5.62
CA ALA A 133 -0.18 13.85 5.87
C ALA A 133 -0.94 14.91 6.69
N ARG A 134 -2.21 15.18 6.34
CA ARG A 134 -3.07 16.12 7.09
C ARG A 134 -3.28 15.68 8.53
N ASP A 135 -3.62 14.41 8.75
CA ASP A 135 -3.92 13.89 10.09
C ASP A 135 -2.69 13.87 11.00
N ARG A 136 -1.49 13.76 10.42
CA ARG A 136 -0.22 13.80 11.15
C ARG A 136 0.36 15.21 11.28
N GLY A 137 -0.40 16.25 10.92
CA GLY A 137 0.00 17.66 11.06
C GLY A 137 1.11 18.10 10.10
N ALA A 138 1.48 17.27 9.13
CA ALA A 138 2.43 17.62 8.08
C ALA A 138 1.69 18.44 7.01
N SER A 139 1.80 19.78 7.09
CA SER A 139 1.04 20.72 6.25
C SER A 139 1.09 20.37 4.77
N GLN A 140 2.25 19.93 4.24
CA GLN A 140 2.40 19.16 2.99
C GLN A 140 3.72 18.34 3.06
N GLY A 141 3.69 17.04 2.76
CA GLY A 141 4.92 16.24 2.63
C GLY A 141 5.78 16.69 1.43
N ALA A 142 7.05 16.29 1.39
CA ALA A 142 7.96 16.65 0.30
C ALA A 142 7.69 15.78 -0.94
N ARG A 143 7.70 16.38 -2.13
CA ARG A 143 7.42 15.71 -3.42
C ARG A 143 8.52 15.98 -4.43
N HIS A 144 8.98 14.94 -5.13
CA HIS A 144 9.86 15.09 -6.30
C HIS A 144 9.76 13.87 -7.21
N VAL A 145 10.10 14.03 -8.49
CA VAL A 145 10.20 12.90 -9.43
C VAL A 145 11.36 12.01 -8.99
N LEU A 146 11.07 10.75 -8.69
CA LEU A 146 12.08 9.76 -8.31
C LEU A 146 12.47 8.90 -9.51
N PHE A 147 11.48 8.32 -10.19
CA PHE A 147 11.70 7.59 -11.44
C PHE A 147 11.02 8.34 -12.58
N ASP A 148 11.84 8.96 -13.42
CA ASP A 148 11.43 9.67 -14.62
C ASP A 148 11.06 8.71 -15.78
N GLN A 149 9.98 9.04 -16.50
CA GLN A 149 9.43 8.30 -17.64
C GLN A 149 10.47 7.94 -18.70
N GLU A 150 11.28 8.91 -19.13
CA GLU A 150 12.25 8.67 -20.22
C GLU A 150 13.52 8.02 -19.67
N ARG A 151 14.08 8.60 -18.61
CA ARG A 151 15.39 8.19 -18.08
C ARG A 151 15.38 6.80 -17.43
N HIS A 152 14.29 6.41 -16.77
CA HIS A 152 14.24 5.16 -16.01
C HIS A 152 13.34 4.12 -16.66
N PHE A 153 12.23 4.54 -17.28
CA PHE A 153 11.27 3.63 -17.89
C PHE A 153 11.36 3.54 -19.42
N GLY A 154 12.24 4.33 -20.07
CA GLY A 154 12.40 4.28 -21.52
C GLY A 154 11.11 4.63 -22.29
N GLY A 155 10.20 5.38 -21.68
CA GLY A 155 8.90 5.73 -22.25
C GLY A 155 7.77 4.73 -21.98
N ASP A 156 8.04 3.57 -21.38
CA ASP A 156 7.05 2.50 -21.18
C ASP A 156 6.09 2.77 -20.01
N SER A 157 6.42 3.71 -19.12
CA SER A 157 5.64 4.04 -17.93
C SER A 157 5.77 5.51 -17.55
N LYS A 158 4.75 6.05 -16.89
CA LYS A 158 4.74 7.45 -16.44
C LYS A 158 5.79 7.69 -15.35
N SER A 159 6.19 8.95 -15.19
CA SER A 159 7.06 9.32 -14.08
C SER A 159 6.40 9.03 -12.73
N GLU A 160 7.15 8.43 -11.83
CA GLU A 160 6.78 8.10 -10.46
C GLU A 160 7.28 9.20 -9.51
N ILE A 161 6.34 9.91 -8.88
CA ILE A 161 6.64 11.00 -7.95
C ILE A 161 6.77 10.41 -6.55
N LEU A 162 7.95 10.52 -5.93
CA LEU A 162 8.11 10.22 -4.52
C LEU A 162 7.35 11.24 -3.69
N TYR A 163 6.51 10.76 -2.78
CA TYR A 163 5.89 11.55 -1.73
C TYR A 163 6.40 11.11 -0.36
N ARG A 164 7.08 12.01 0.35
CA ARG A 164 7.67 11.79 1.69
C ARG A 164 6.85 12.53 2.74
N ILE A 165 6.23 11.78 3.64
CA ILE A 165 5.30 12.29 4.67
C ILE A 165 5.91 12.09 6.06
N PRO A 166 6.20 13.17 6.81
CA PRO A 166 6.53 13.07 8.22
C PRO A 166 5.37 12.50 9.04
N LEU A 167 5.66 11.57 9.94
CA LEU A 167 4.75 11.09 10.97
C LEU A 167 5.23 11.75 12.27
N ALA A 168 4.49 12.74 12.77
CA ALA A 168 4.83 13.53 13.95
C ALA A 168 5.12 12.67 15.19
#